data_AF-A0A8H4Z6K6-F1
#
_entry.id   AF-A0A8H4Z6K6-F1
#
_cell.length_a   1.000
_cell.length_b   1.000
_cell.length_c   1.000
_cell.angle_alpha   90.00
_cell.angle_beta   90.00
_cell.angle_gamma   90.00
#
_symmetry.space_group_name_H-M   'P 1'
#
loop_
_entity.id
_entity.type
_entity.pdbx_description
1 polymer ?
#
loop_
_entity_poly.entity_id
_entity_poly.type
_entity_poly.pdbx_seq_one_letter_code
_entity_poly.pdbx_strand_id
1 'polypeptide(L)'
;MDVFAPKDDQCDRLKTPSYLELVVSIVLLLGILVSYLPQHYRIISRGTSEGISPYFVLLGTTSATAGFANILTVPPSRAAIGCCKELGRFECAAGLLGVAQLGAQWLCFSLILVLFLIFFRYREANVPPEDLRGDAPRWQTAVMVGLLCVLHGLIVVILTGVFFIALPDHLVFWANFLGIMATVLAAIQYVPQIWMTYHLKHVGSLSIPMMCIQTPGGFLFAGSLFARLGWEGWSTWFIYLITASMQGSVLFMGVYYEYMARQHGGHANGHLDSAPHSPVQYSSAPRRPPPGSRTYSEGWERGLPGPFTGHPERYAETEEDLHDIQEREERAIERESQPLLKPGGIGNPHRTYDATAEH
;
A
#
# COMPACT_ATOMS: atom_id res chain seq x y z
N MET A 1 -2.51 -37.92 -15.79
CA MET A 1 -3.71 -38.59 -15.27
C MET A 1 -3.21 -39.58 -14.24
N ASP A 2 -3.10 -39.19 -12.97
CA ASP A 2 -2.77 -40.09 -11.86
C ASP A 2 -3.50 -39.56 -10.63
N VAL A 3 -4.76 -39.98 -10.47
CA VAL A 3 -5.70 -39.49 -9.43
C VAL A 3 -5.89 -40.53 -8.31
N PHE A 4 -5.20 -41.68 -8.38
CA PHE A 4 -5.32 -42.74 -7.37
C PHE A 4 -3.96 -43.35 -7.02
N ALA A 5 -3.07 -42.54 -6.45
CA ALA A 5 -1.93 -43.08 -5.72
C ALA A 5 -2.43 -43.54 -4.32
N PRO A 6 -2.17 -44.78 -3.88
CA PRO A 6 -2.52 -45.23 -2.53
C PRO A 6 -1.77 -44.39 -1.48
N LYS A 7 -2.35 -44.25 -0.27
CA LYS A 7 -1.83 -43.39 0.82
C LYS A 7 -0.33 -43.57 1.14
N ASP A 8 0.23 -44.78 0.94
CA ASP A 8 1.67 -45.05 1.11
C ASP A 8 2.54 -44.29 0.09
N ASP A 9 2.11 -44.16 -1.17
CA ASP A 9 2.87 -43.46 -2.22
C ASP A 9 2.91 -41.94 -2.00
N GLN A 10 1.92 -41.40 -1.29
CA GLN A 10 1.79 -39.95 -1.07
C GLN A 10 2.78 -39.43 -0.02
N CYS A 11 2.99 -40.17 1.08
CA CYS A 11 3.99 -39.83 2.08
C CYS A 11 5.42 -40.14 1.59
N ASP A 12 5.59 -41.13 0.72
CA ASP A 12 6.88 -41.46 0.12
C ASP A 12 7.43 -40.33 -0.76
N ARG A 13 6.58 -39.61 -1.49
CA ARG A 13 7.00 -38.42 -2.25
C ARG A 13 7.56 -37.30 -1.37
N LEU A 14 7.12 -37.20 -0.11
CA LEU A 14 7.66 -36.22 0.83
C LEU A 14 9.01 -36.64 1.44
N LYS A 15 9.42 -37.91 1.32
CA LYS A 15 10.71 -38.40 1.83
C LYS A 15 11.91 -37.85 1.06
N THR A 16 11.74 -37.49 -0.22
CA THR A 16 12.80 -36.92 -1.06
C THR A 16 12.48 -35.47 -1.44
N PRO A 17 12.74 -34.49 -0.55
CA PRO A 17 12.46 -33.09 -0.85
C PRO A 17 13.37 -32.57 -1.98
N SER A 18 12.78 -31.83 -2.92
CA SER A 18 13.54 -31.13 -3.96
C SER A 18 14.37 -30.00 -3.32
N TYR A 19 15.69 -30.07 -3.46
CA TYR A 19 16.60 -29.04 -2.95
C TYR A 19 16.31 -27.66 -3.55
N LEU A 20 15.90 -27.59 -4.83
CA LEU A 20 15.55 -26.33 -5.48
C LEU A 20 14.31 -25.70 -4.83
N GLU A 21 13.24 -26.48 -4.62
CA GLU A 21 12.03 -25.97 -3.96
C GLU A 21 12.30 -25.54 -2.52
N LEU A 22 13.16 -26.27 -1.82
CA LEU A 22 13.58 -25.93 -0.46
C LEU A 22 14.35 -24.60 -0.42
N VAL A 23 15.35 -24.43 -1.28
CA VAL A 23 16.13 -23.20 -1.37
C VAL A 23 15.24 -22.01 -1.75
N VAL A 24 14.39 -22.17 -2.78
CA VAL A 24 13.45 -21.13 -3.21
C VAL A 24 12.50 -20.74 -2.07
N SER A 25 11.94 -21.72 -1.36
CA SER A 25 11.04 -21.43 -0.24
C SER A 25 11.73 -20.75 0.95
N ILE A 26 12.96 -21.12 1.27
CA ILE A 26 13.74 -20.46 2.33
C ILE A 26 14.03 -19.00 1.94
N VAL A 27 14.46 -18.75 0.70
CA VAL A 27 14.72 -17.39 0.20
C VAL A 27 13.44 -16.55 0.25
N LEU A 28 12.31 -17.10 -0.18
CA LEU A 28 11.02 -16.42 -0.12
C LEU A 28 10.57 -16.15 1.32
N LEU A 29 10.78 -17.09 2.25
CA LEU A 29 10.45 -16.90 3.67
C LEU A 29 11.27 -15.75 4.28
N LEU A 30 12.58 -15.73 4.02
CA LEU A 30 13.45 -14.64 4.45
C LEU A 30 13.04 -13.31 3.79
N GLY A 31 12.70 -13.33 2.50
CA GLY A 31 12.20 -12.18 1.76
C GLY A 31 10.92 -11.60 2.37
N ILE A 32 9.98 -12.45 2.81
CA ILE A 32 8.78 -12.01 3.54
C ILE A 32 9.18 -11.28 4.82
N LEU A 33 9.99 -11.91 5.68
CA LEU A 33 10.39 -11.30 6.97
C LEU A 33 11.09 -9.95 6.77
N VAL A 34 12.04 -9.89 5.83
CA VAL A 34 12.77 -8.66 5.49
C VAL A 34 11.85 -7.59 4.92
N SER A 35 10.85 -7.96 4.12
CA SER A 35 9.92 -6.99 3.51
C SER A 35 8.98 -6.34 4.53
N TYR A 36 8.59 -7.08 5.57
CA TYR A 36 7.71 -6.56 6.62
C TYR A 36 8.45 -5.71 7.65
N LEU A 37 9.74 -5.99 7.89
CA LEU A 37 10.54 -5.32 8.93
C LEU A 37 10.57 -3.79 8.82
N PRO A 38 10.78 -3.15 7.64
CA PRO A 38 10.73 -1.69 7.51
C PRO A 38 9.38 -1.11 7.89
N GLN A 39 8.28 -1.81 7.59
CA GLN A 39 6.93 -1.37 7.92
C GLN A 39 6.69 -1.43 9.42
N HIS A 40 7.07 -2.53 10.08
CA HIS A 40 6.99 -2.64 11.54
C HIS A 40 7.84 -1.58 12.24
N TYR A 41 9.08 -1.39 11.78
CA TYR A 41 9.99 -0.38 12.30
C TYR A 41 9.42 1.04 12.13
N ARG A 42 8.84 1.36 10.96
CA ARG A 42 8.24 2.68 10.70
C ARG A 42 7.07 2.98 11.64
N ILE A 43 6.22 2.00 11.95
CA ILE A 43 5.11 2.17 12.89
C ILE A 43 5.64 2.39 14.31
N ILE A 44 6.58 1.55 14.76
CA ILE A 44 7.14 1.61 16.11
C ILE A 44 7.93 2.92 16.33
N SER A 45 8.77 3.31 15.36
CA SER A 45 9.60 4.53 15.47
C SER A 45 8.78 5.81 15.41
N ARG A 46 7.69 5.84 14.63
CA ARG A 46 6.80 7.00 14.58
C ARG A 46 5.91 7.13 15.81
N GLY A 47 5.60 6.02 16.49
CA GLY A 47 4.69 6.02 17.64
C GLY A 47 3.26 6.47 17.30
N THR A 48 2.91 6.49 16.01
CA THR A 48 1.58 6.86 15.51
C THR A 48 1.24 6.03 14.28
N SER A 49 -0.04 5.74 14.10
CA SER A 49 -0.58 5.05 12.92
C SER A 49 -1.07 6.00 11.83
N GLU A 50 -0.74 7.29 11.92
CA GLU A 50 -1.09 8.26 10.89
C GLU A 50 -0.51 7.90 9.51
N GLY A 51 -1.36 7.98 8.50
CA GLY A 51 -1.07 7.55 7.13
C GLY A 51 -1.37 6.08 6.83
N ILE A 52 -1.76 5.27 7.83
CA ILE A 52 -2.23 3.89 7.60
C ILE A 52 -3.75 3.89 7.52
N SER A 53 -4.30 3.44 6.39
CA SER A 53 -5.75 3.34 6.20
C SER A 53 -6.33 2.23 7.09
N PRO A 54 -7.36 2.52 7.94
CA PRO A 54 -8.04 1.50 8.74
C PRO A 54 -8.68 0.41 7.88
N TYR A 55 -9.18 0.76 6.69
CA TYR A 55 -9.75 -0.20 5.74
C TYR A 55 -8.69 -1.13 5.15
N PHE A 56 -7.48 -0.64 4.91
CA PHE A 56 -6.36 -1.46 4.46
C PHE A 56 -6.01 -2.52 5.52
N VAL A 57 -5.95 -2.12 6.79
CA VAL A 57 -5.67 -3.04 7.90
C VAL A 57 -6.80 -4.07 8.06
N LEU A 58 -8.06 -3.63 7.99
CA LEU A 58 -9.22 -4.51 8.08
C LEU A 58 -9.23 -5.57 6.97
N LEU A 59 -9.23 -5.15 5.70
CA LEU A 59 -9.30 -6.02 4.53
C LEU A 59 -8.06 -6.92 4.43
N GLY A 60 -6.88 -6.37 4.71
CA GLY A 60 -5.64 -7.14 4.68
C GLY A 60 -5.60 -8.22 5.77
N THR A 61 -6.07 -7.92 6.99
CA THR A 61 -6.06 -8.90 8.08
C THR A 61 -7.09 -10.00 7.88
N THR A 62 -8.30 -9.65 7.43
CA THR A 62 -9.35 -10.65 7.15
C THR A 62 -8.97 -11.52 5.96
N SER A 63 -8.42 -10.94 4.89
CA SER A 63 -7.88 -11.68 3.74
C SER A 63 -6.73 -12.62 4.14
N ALA A 64 -5.75 -12.13 4.90
CA ALA A 64 -4.63 -12.95 5.37
C ALA A 64 -5.08 -14.10 6.28
N THR A 65 -6.06 -13.85 7.16
CA THR A 65 -6.63 -14.89 8.04
C THR A 65 -7.36 -15.96 7.23
N ALA A 66 -8.13 -15.55 6.21
CA ALA A 66 -8.80 -16.46 5.30
C ALA A 66 -7.80 -17.28 4.46
N GLY A 67 -6.75 -16.64 3.95
CA GLY A 67 -5.68 -17.31 3.18
C GLY A 67 -4.89 -18.30 4.01
N PHE A 68 -4.58 -17.97 5.27
CA PHE A 68 -3.91 -18.91 6.18
C PHE A 68 -4.81 -20.09 6.55
N ALA A 69 -6.09 -19.86 6.86
CA ALA A 69 -7.04 -20.94 7.08
C ALA A 69 -7.26 -21.80 5.83
N ASN A 70 -7.23 -21.21 4.64
CA ASN A 70 -7.31 -21.93 3.36
C ASN A 70 -6.15 -22.92 3.21
N ILE A 71 -4.88 -22.49 3.38
CA ILE A 71 -3.76 -23.43 3.21
C ILE A 71 -3.75 -24.56 4.25
N LEU A 72 -4.27 -24.32 5.45
CA LEU A 72 -4.40 -25.36 6.47
C LEU A 72 -5.48 -26.40 6.14
N THR A 73 -6.44 -26.05 5.29
CA THR A 73 -7.63 -26.86 4.99
C THR A 73 -7.57 -27.55 3.62
N VAL A 74 -6.72 -27.10 2.69
CA VAL A 74 -6.57 -27.76 1.38
C VAL A 74 -6.05 -29.21 1.51
N PRO A 75 -6.52 -30.14 0.64
CA PRO A 75 -6.16 -31.56 0.74
C PRO A 75 -4.65 -31.85 0.79
N PRO A 76 -3.80 -31.25 -0.07
CA PRO A 76 -2.36 -31.56 -0.08
C PRO A 76 -1.67 -31.18 1.24
N SER A 77 -2.01 -30.02 1.81
CA SER A 77 -1.46 -29.58 3.10
C SER A 77 -1.91 -30.49 4.25
N ARG A 78 -3.18 -30.92 4.25
CA ARG A 78 -3.68 -31.86 5.27
C ARG A 78 -3.00 -33.21 5.18
N ALA A 79 -2.79 -33.73 3.97
CA ALA A 79 -2.05 -34.96 3.75
C ALA A 79 -0.60 -34.82 4.26
N ALA A 80 0.09 -33.73 3.92
CA ALA A 80 1.44 -33.45 4.41
C ALA A 80 1.53 -33.38 5.94
N ILE A 81 0.58 -32.67 6.60
CA ILE A 81 0.49 -32.60 8.07
C ILE A 81 0.24 -34.00 8.68
N GLY A 82 -0.58 -34.83 8.03
CA GLY A 82 -0.83 -36.21 8.43
C GLY A 82 0.41 -37.10 8.34
N CYS A 83 1.14 -37.01 7.22
CA CYS A 83 2.37 -37.77 6.97
C CYS A 83 3.50 -37.42 7.95
N CYS A 84 3.51 -36.22 8.53
CA CYS A 84 4.54 -35.80 9.49
C CYS A 84 4.65 -36.68 10.75
N LYS A 85 3.70 -37.58 11.01
CA LYS A 85 3.81 -38.60 12.08
C LYS A 85 4.82 -39.71 11.77
N GLU A 86 5.07 -39.95 10.48
CA GLU A 86 5.87 -41.07 9.98
C GLU A 86 7.18 -40.60 9.33
N LEU A 87 7.29 -39.31 8.98
CA LEU A 87 8.49 -38.72 8.39
C LEU A 87 9.49 -38.21 9.45
N GLY A 88 10.75 -38.13 9.06
CA GLY A 88 11.77 -37.42 9.81
C GLY A 88 11.47 -35.92 9.92
N ARG A 89 12.13 -35.26 10.89
CA ARG A 89 11.91 -33.84 11.20
C ARG A 89 12.22 -32.92 10.01
N PHE A 90 13.24 -33.25 9.24
CA PHE A 90 13.69 -32.41 8.13
C PHE A 90 12.73 -32.49 6.94
N GLU A 91 12.28 -33.70 6.63
CA GLU A 91 11.37 -33.99 5.53
C GLU A 91 9.98 -33.42 5.80
N CYS A 92 9.48 -33.57 7.04
CA CYS A 92 8.26 -32.90 7.48
C CYS A 92 8.39 -31.36 7.40
N ALA A 93 9.50 -30.79 7.88
CA ALA A 93 9.72 -29.35 7.79
C ALA A 93 9.74 -28.87 6.33
N ALA A 94 10.42 -29.60 5.44
CA ALA A 94 10.47 -29.29 4.01
C ALA A 94 9.09 -29.37 3.33
N GLY A 95 8.26 -30.35 3.72
CA GLY A 95 6.89 -30.50 3.25
C GLY A 95 5.94 -29.42 3.75
N LEU A 96 6.16 -28.89 4.96
CA LEU A 96 5.34 -27.84 5.56
C LEU A 96 5.85 -26.41 5.29
N LEU A 97 6.89 -26.23 4.47
CA LEU A 97 7.46 -24.90 4.18
C LEU A 97 6.40 -23.93 3.62
N GLY A 98 5.50 -24.37 2.75
CA GLY A 98 4.42 -23.51 2.23
C GLY A 98 3.49 -23.02 3.36
N VAL A 99 3.09 -23.91 4.26
CA VAL A 99 2.28 -23.56 5.45
C VAL A 99 3.03 -22.58 6.34
N ALA A 100 4.33 -22.80 6.57
CA ALA A 100 5.17 -21.92 7.36
C ALA A 100 5.32 -20.53 6.74
N GLN A 101 5.46 -20.43 5.41
CA GLN A 101 5.53 -19.16 4.69
C GLN A 101 4.25 -18.33 4.84
N LEU A 102 3.09 -18.95 4.63
CA LEU A 102 1.80 -18.27 4.78
C LEU A 102 1.51 -17.93 6.24
N GLY A 103 1.91 -18.80 7.17
CA GLY A 103 1.82 -18.54 8.61
C GLY A 103 2.69 -17.36 9.05
N ALA A 104 3.94 -17.29 8.56
CA ALA A 104 4.82 -16.15 8.80
C ALA A 104 4.23 -14.84 8.25
N GLN A 105 3.71 -14.87 7.03
CA GLN A 105 3.03 -13.71 6.43
C GLN A 105 1.81 -13.28 7.26
N TRP A 106 0.97 -14.22 7.68
CA TRP A 106 -0.20 -13.96 8.52
C TRP A 106 0.19 -13.37 9.89
N LEU A 107 1.23 -13.90 10.53
CA LEU A 107 1.76 -13.38 11.80
C LEU A 107 2.31 -11.96 11.62
N CYS A 108 3.10 -11.71 10.58
CA CYS A 108 3.63 -10.37 10.28
C CYS A 108 2.51 -9.35 10.05
N PHE A 109 1.47 -9.72 9.31
CA PHE A 109 0.33 -8.82 9.06
C PHE A 109 -0.54 -8.63 10.32
N SER A 110 -0.73 -9.69 11.12
CA SER A 110 -1.41 -9.59 12.41
C SER A 110 -0.66 -8.69 13.39
N LEU A 111 0.68 -8.70 13.35
CA LEU A 111 1.49 -7.75 14.11
C LEU A 111 1.25 -6.31 13.65
N ILE A 112 1.05 -6.05 12.35
CA ILE A 112 0.64 -4.72 11.87
C ILE A 112 -0.69 -4.30 12.48
N LEU A 113 -1.69 -5.19 12.55
CA LEU A 113 -2.96 -4.89 13.23
C LEU A 113 -2.73 -4.55 14.70
N VAL A 114 -1.93 -5.34 15.43
CA VAL A 114 -1.63 -5.08 16.84
C VAL A 114 -0.96 -3.73 17.02
N LEU A 115 0.08 -3.44 16.24
CA LEU A 115 0.76 -2.15 16.29
C LEU A 115 -0.19 -1.00 15.91
N PHE A 116 -1.05 -1.20 14.91
CA PHE A 116 -2.06 -0.24 14.51
C PHE A 116 -3.02 0.07 15.65
N LEU A 117 -3.49 -0.94 16.40
CA LEU A 117 -4.37 -0.74 17.56
C LEU A 117 -3.66 -0.06 18.74
N ILE A 118 -2.39 -0.39 18.99
CA ILE A 118 -1.58 0.22 20.06
C ILE A 118 -1.29 1.69 19.76
N PHE A 119 -0.83 1.98 18.53
CA PHE A 119 -0.42 3.32 18.11
C PHE A 119 -1.53 4.09 17.39
N PHE A 120 -2.80 3.66 17.47
CA PHE A 120 -3.90 4.34 16.79
C PHE A 120 -4.13 5.75 17.33
N ARG A 121 -3.79 5.98 18.60
CA ARG A 121 -3.98 7.26 19.30
C ARG A 121 -3.09 7.31 20.52
N TYR A 122 -1.87 7.79 20.35
CA TYR A 122 -1.11 8.30 21.49
C TYR A 122 -1.03 9.81 21.39
N ARG A 123 -1.33 10.48 22.51
CA ARG A 123 -1.37 11.95 22.68
C ARG A 123 0.04 12.59 22.62
N GLU A 124 1.04 11.81 22.20
CA GLU A 124 2.47 12.12 22.19
C GLU A 124 3.12 11.43 20.97
N ALA A 125 2.62 11.67 19.76
CA ALA A 125 3.34 11.27 18.56
C ALA A 125 4.68 12.02 18.52
N ASN A 126 5.80 11.32 18.28
CA ASN A 126 7.14 11.93 18.12
C ASN A 126 7.30 12.64 16.77
N VAL A 127 6.23 13.19 16.21
CA VAL A 127 6.16 13.78 14.88
C VAL A 127 5.77 15.26 15.02
N PRO A 128 6.45 16.19 14.33
CA PRO A 128 6.10 17.60 14.36
C PRO A 128 4.61 17.81 13.97
N PRO A 129 3.88 18.72 14.63
CA PRO A 129 2.46 18.97 14.36
C PRO A 129 2.16 19.36 12.90
N GLU A 130 3.15 19.86 12.17
CA GLU A 130 3.08 20.28 10.78
C GLU A 130 2.90 19.10 9.78
N ASP A 131 3.27 17.88 10.19
CA ASP A 131 3.14 16.66 9.39
C ASP A 131 1.80 15.91 9.63
N LEU A 132 1.04 16.28 10.66
CA LEU A 132 -0.26 15.70 11.00
C LEU A 132 -1.33 16.28 10.07
N ARG A 133 -1.61 15.63 8.94
CA ARG A 133 -2.60 16.09 7.96
C ARG A 133 -3.99 15.52 8.24
N GLY A 134 -4.95 16.39 8.59
CA GLY A 134 -6.38 16.11 8.65
C GLY A 134 -6.91 15.75 10.05
N ASP A 135 -8.24 15.63 10.18
CA ASP A 135 -8.87 15.15 11.41
C ASP A 135 -8.48 13.70 11.66
N ALA A 136 -7.87 13.42 12.82
CA ALA A 136 -7.53 12.06 13.20
C ALA A 136 -8.81 11.18 13.21
N PRO A 137 -8.79 10.00 12.56
CA PRO A 137 -9.95 9.11 12.58
C PRO A 137 -10.34 8.80 14.03
N ARG A 138 -11.65 8.84 14.32
CA ARG A 138 -12.14 8.60 15.68
C ARG A 138 -11.62 7.26 16.19
N TRP A 139 -11.28 7.19 17.48
CA TRP A 139 -10.88 5.95 18.17
C TRP A 139 -11.87 4.80 17.95
N GLN A 140 -13.15 5.15 17.74
CA GLN A 140 -14.24 4.25 17.35
C GLN A 140 -13.90 3.44 16.09
N THR A 141 -13.24 4.04 15.10
CA THR A 141 -12.84 3.37 13.86
C THR A 141 -11.82 2.27 14.12
N ALA A 142 -10.81 2.51 14.96
CA ALA A 142 -9.87 1.44 15.32
C ALA A 142 -10.51 0.33 16.13
N VAL A 143 -11.36 0.67 17.09
CA VAL A 143 -12.06 -0.34 17.89
C VAL A 143 -12.97 -1.18 17.00
N MET A 144 -13.69 -0.55 16.06
CA MET A 144 -14.51 -1.25 15.07
C MET A 144 -13.64 -2.17 14.20
N VAL A 145 -12.52 -1.69 13.65
CA VAL A 145 -11.61 -2.51 12.82
C VAL A 145 -11.06 -3.68 13.62
N GLY A 146 -10.53 -3.45 14.82
CA GLY A 146 -10.01 -4.49 15.69
C GLY A 146 -11.08 -5.54 16.04
N LEU A 147 -12.28 -5.09 16.42
CA LEU A 147 -13.40 -5.98 16.74
C LEU A 147 -13.82 -6.83 15.53
N LEU A 148 -13.97 -6.22 14.35
CA LEU A 148 -14.32 -6.94 13.12
C LEU A 148 -13.25 -7.96 12.74
N CYS A 149 -11.96 -7.62 12.84
CA CYS A 149 -10.86 -8.55 12.59
C CYS A 149 -10.89 -9.74 13.55
N VAL A 150 -11.07 -9.50 14.85
CA VAL A 150 -11.13 -10.54 15.88
C VAL A 150 -12.37 -11.43 15.69
N LEU A 151 -13.54 -10.84 15.45
CA LEU A 151 -14.78 -11.59 15.19
C LEU A 151 -14.65 -12.46 13.95
N HIS A 152 -14.14 -11.90 12.85
CA HIS A 152 -13.89 -12.66 11.62
C HIS A 152 -12.92 -13.82 11.87
N GLY A 153 -11.79 -13.57 12.56
CA GLY A 153 -10.83 -14.62 12.90
C GLY A 153 -11.44 -15.72 13.76
N LEU A 154 -12.23 -15.36 14.77
CA LEU A 154 -12.93 -16.31 15.63
C LEU A 154 -13.94 -17.15 14.84
N ILE A 155 -14.74 -16.54 13.96
CA ILE A 155 -15.69 -17.24 13.09
C ILE A 155 -14.94 -18.22 12.18
N VAL A 156 -13.85 -17.79 11.55
CA VAL A 156 -13.03 -18.67 10.69
C VAL A 156 -12.47 -19.85 11.47
N VAL A 157 -11.95 -19.64 12.69
CA VAL A 157 -11.44 -20.72 13.54
C VAL A 157 -12.54 -21.70 13.94
N ILE A 158 -13.68 -21.20 14.41
CA ILE A 158 -14.83 -22.02 14.83
C ILE A 158 -15.34 -22.85 13.65
N LEU A 159 -15.63 -22.21 12.51
CA LEU A 159 -16.14 -22.92 11.33
C LEU A 159 -15.12 -23.92 10.80
N THR A 160 -13.83 -23.56 10.77
CA THR A 160 -12.77 -24.51 10.39
C THR A 160 -12.75 -25.73 11.30
N GLY A 161 -12.88 -25.54 12.62
CA GLY A 161 -13.00 -26.65 13.57
C GLY A 161 -14.24 -27.52 13.35
N VAL A 162 -15.39 -26.90 13.06
CA VAL A 162 -16.64 -27.62 12.75
C VAL A 162 -16.49 -28.45 11.48
N PHE A 163 -15.97 -27.88 10.39
CA PHE A 163 -15.71 -28.62 9.15
C PHE A 163 -14.65 -29.71 9.33
N PHE A 164 -13.68 -29.51 10.21
CA PHE A 164 -12.65 -30.52 10.49
C PHE A 164 -13.18 -31.72 11.29
N ILE A 165 -14.03 -31.47 12.30
CA ILE A 165 -14.47 -32.50 13.24
C ILE A 165 -15.83 -33.11 12.85
N ALA A 166 -16.80 -32.26 12.53
CA ALA A 166 -18.19 -32.69 12.34
C ALA A 166 -18.56 -32.94 10.88
N LEU A 167 -17.92 -32.25 9.93
CA LEU A 167 -18.27 -32.29 8.50
C LEU A 167 -17.02 -32.46 7.58
N PRO A 168 -16.19 -33.51 7.79
CA PRO A 168 -14.93 -33.67 7.07
C PRO A 168 -15.10 -33.79 5.54
N ASP A 169 -16.24 -34.31 5.08
CA ASP A 169 -16.55 -34.43 3.65
C ASP A 169 -16.72 -33.07 2.94
N HIS A 170 -17.08 -32.03 3.69
CA HIS A 170 -17.27 -30.66 3.17
C HIS A 170 -16.06 -29.76 3.39
N LEU A 171 -14.95 -30.28 3.94
CA LEU A 171 -13.77 -29.49 4.28
C LEU A 171 -13.10 -28.90 3.03
N VAL A 172 -13.12 -29.62 1.90
CA VAL A 172 -12.62 -29.10 0.62
C VAL A 172 -13.45 -27.92 0.12
N PHE A 173 -14.77 -27.97 0.29
CA PHE A 173 -15.65 -26.86 -0.02
C PHE A 173 -15.33 -25.64 0.84
N TRP A 174 -15.14 -25.85 2.16
CA TRP A 174 -14.71 -24.79 3.08
C TRP A 174 -13.37 -24.17 2.69
N ALA A 175 -12.37 -24.99 2.32
CA ALA A 175 -11.08 -24.50 1.84
C ALA A 175 -11.25 -23.59 0.61
N ASN A 176 -12.01 -24.03 -0.39
CA ASN A 176 -12.26 -23.23 -1.60
C ASN A 176 -13.01 -21.93 -1.29
N PHE A 177 -14.00 -21.97 -0.40
CA PHE A 177 -14.71 -20.77 0.07
C PHE A 177 -13.74 -19.76 0.70
N LEU A 178 -12.86 -20.21 1.60
CA LEU A 178 -11.85 -19.35 2.23
C LEU A 178 -10.89 -18.73 1.20
N GLY A 179 -10.47 -19.49 0.20
CA GLY A 179 -9.58 -18.98 -0.86
C GLY A 179 -10.25 -17.94 -1.75
N ILE A 180 -11.51 -18.15 -2.13
CA ILE A 180 -12.30 -17.17 -2.87
C ILE A 180 -12.52 -15.92 -2.01
N MET A 181 -12.88 -16.08 -0.74
CA MET A 181 -13.06 -14.96 0.19
C MET A 181 -11.77 -14.13 0.32
N ALA A 182 -10.62 -14.77 0.50
CA ALA A 182 -9.32 -14.09 0.56
C ALA A 182 -9.03 -13.30 -0.73
N THR A 183 -9.31 -13.90 -1.89
CA THR A 183 -9.11 -13.28 -3.21
C THR A 183 -10.02 -12.07 -3.41
N VAL A 184 -11.31 -12.18 -3.06
CA VAL A 184 -12.28 -11.09 -3.16
C VAL A 184 -11.90 -9.93 -2.24
N LEU A 185 -11.52 -10.22 -0.99
CA LEU A 185 -11.07 -9.19 -0.05
C LEU A 185 -9.82 -8.47 -0.54
N ALA A 186 -8.87 -9.20 -1.13
CA ALA A 186 -7.69 -8.59 -1.73
C ALA A 186 -8.04 -7.76 -2.98
N ALA A 187 -8.96 -8.23 -3.82
CA ALA A 187 -9.44 -7.48 -4.97
C ALA A 187 -10.09 -6.14 -4.56
N ILE A 188 -10.90 -6.14 -3.50
CA ILE A 188 -11.51 -4.92 -2.94
C ILE A 188 -10.43 -3.93 -2.47
N GLN A 189 -9.26 -4.41 -2.04
CA GLN A 189 -8.13 -3.57 -1.64
C GLN A 189 -7.38 -2.98 -2.84
N TYR A 190 -7.07 -3.80 -3.86
CA TYR A 190 -6.25 -3.38 -4.99
C TYR A 190 -7.01 -2.65 -6.09
N VAL A 191 -8.28 -2.99 -6.36
CA VAL A 191 -9.07 -2.38 -7.44
C VAL A 191 -9.24 -0.86 -7.26
N PRO A 192 -9.62 -0.33 -6.08
CA PRO A 192 -9.70 1.11 -5.86
C PRO A 192 -8.36 1.81 -6.06
N GLN A 193 -7.26 1.16 -5.68
CA GLN A 193 -5.92 1.67 -5.90
C GLN A 193 -5.56 1.74 -7.38
N ILE A 194 -5.86 0.69 -8.15
CA ILE A 194 -5.68 0.66 -9.61
C ILE A 194 -6.47 1.79 -10.27
N TRP A 195 -7.75 1.92 -9.91
CA TRP A 195 -8.64 2.94 -10.45
C TRP A 195 -8.14 4.36 -10.13
N MET A 196 -7.74 4.60 -8.88
CA MET A 196 -7.22 5.89 -8.44
C MET A 196 -5.91 6.24 -9.17
N THR A 197 -4.97 5.30 -9.27
CA THR A 197 -3.72 5.52 -10.02
C THR A 197 -3.99 5.84 -11.48
N TYR A 198 -4.94 5.14 -12.12
CA TYR A 198 -5.33 5.40 -13.49
C TYR A 198 -5.91 6.81 -13.70
N HIS A 199 -6.75 7.28 -12.79
CA HIS A 199 -7.37 8.61 -12.91
C HIS A 199 -6.44 9.77 -12.54
N LEU A 200 -5.60 9.60 -11.51
CA LEU A 200 -4.67 10.65 -11.09
C LEU A 200 -3.53 10.85 -12.08
N LYS A 201 -3.20 9.85 -12.91
CA LYS A 201 -2.09 9.85 -13.89
C LYS A 201 -0.73 10.23 -13.31
N HIS A 202 -0.59 10.19 -11.98
CA HIS A 202 0.66 10.36 -11.28
C HIS A 202 0.72 9.33 -10.15
N VAL A 203 1.94 8.89 -9.85
CA VAL A 203 2.19 8.06 -8.67
C VAL A 203 2.26 9.03 -7.49
N GLY A 204 1.35 8.93 -6.53
CA GLY A 204 1.41 9.73 -5.31
C GLY A 204 2.59 9.32 -4.42
N SER A 205 2.34 9.17 -3.12
CA SER A 205 3.35 8.72 -2.14
C SER A 205 3.72 7.22 -2.21
N LEU A 206 3.43 6.56 -3.33
CA LEU A 206 3.58 5.11 -3.48
C LEU A 206 5.05 4.70 -3.67
N SER A 207 5.53 3.77 -2.84
CA SER A 207 6.92 3.28 -2.94
C SER A 207 7.07 2.32 -4.13
N ILE A 208 7.38 2.86 -5.31
CA ILE A 208 7.76 2.10 -6.51
C ILE A 208 8.84 1.03 -6.20
N PRO A 209 9.91 1.34 -5.42
CA PRO A 209 10.96 0.34 -5.10
C PRO A 209 10.42 -0.89 -4.37
N MET A 210 9.49 -0.71 -3.42
CA MET A 210 8.88 -1.81 -2.68
C MET A 210 8.07 -2.72 -3.61
N MET A 211 7.33 -2.13 -4.54
CA MET A 211 6.53 -2.90 -5.51
C MET A 211 7.40 -3.65 -6.53
N CYS A 212 8.53 -3.07 -6.95
CA CYS A 212 9.46 -3.73 -7.87
C CYS A 212 10.06 -5.03 -7.30
N ILE A 213 10.24 -5.10 -5.97
CA ILE A 213 10.74 -6.32 -5.31
C ILE A 213 9.59 -7.29 -5.04
N GLN A 214 8.44 -6.77 -4.60
CA GLN A 214 7.31 -7.61 -4.18
C GLN A 214 6.57 -8.27 -5.35
N THR A 215 6.35 -7.57 -6.46
CA THR A 215 5.58 -8.12 -7.59
C THR A 215 6.23 -9.40 -8.14
N PRO A 216 7.54 -9.42 -8.50
CA PRO A 216 8.20 -10.65 -8.94
C PRO A 216 8.22 -11.72 -7.84
N GLY A 217 8.45 -11.32 -6.59
CA GLY A 217 8.41 -12.24 -5.44
C GLY A 217 7.05 -12.91 -5.26
N GLY A 218 5.94 -12.18 -5.48
CA GLY A 218 4.58 -12.71 -5.42
C GLY A 218 4.30 -13.75 -6.50
N PHE A 219 4.77 -13.54 -7.73
CA PHE A 219 4.66 -14.55 -8.79
C PHE A 219 5.52 -15.80 -8.51
N LEU A 220 6.76 -15.61 -8.05
CA LEU A 220 7.61 -16.73 -7.62
C LEU A 220 6.97 -17.51 -6.48
N PHE A 221 6.33 -16.82 -5.54
CA PHE A 221 5.63 -17.44 -4.44
C PHE A 221 4.41 -18.24 -4.91
N ALA A 222 3.56 -17.67 -5.77
CA ALA A 222 2.45 -18.38 -6.39
C ALA A 222 2.92 -19.63 -7.16
N GLY A 223 4.00 -19.51 -7.94
CA GLY A 223 4.61 -20.64 -8.64
C GLY A 223 5.15 -21.72 -7.70
N SER A 224 5.78 -21.31 -6.58
CA SER A 224 6.27 -22.26 -5.57
C SER A 224 5.13 -23.03 -4.89
N LEU A 225 3.98 -22.39 -4.66
CA LEU A 225 2.79 -23.03 -4.12
C LEU A 225 2.12 -23.95 -5.14
N PHE A 226 2.11 -23.58 -6.42
CA PHE A 226 1.64 -24.45 -7.50
C PHE A 226 2.51 -25.71 -7.62
N ALA A 227 3.84 -25.57 -7.58
CA ALA A 227 4.75 -26.72 -7.61
C ALA A 227 4.51 -27.68 -6.44
N ARG A 228 4.24 -27.15 -5.24
CA ARG A 228 4.06 -27.94 -4.01
C ARG A 228 2.67 -28.56 -3.88
N LEU A 229 1.62 -27.80 -4.19
CA LEU A 229 0.22 -28.21 -3.94
C LEU A 229 -0.48 -28.73 -5.19
N GLY A 230 0.07 -28.48 -6.38
CA GLY A 230 -0.54 -28.82 -7.66
C GLY A 230 -1.91 -28.17 -7.86
N TRP A 231 -2.75 -28.84 -8.65
CA TRP A 231 -4.12 -28.40 -8.94
C TRP A 231 -5.08 -28.54 -7.75
N GLU A 232 -4.80 -29.47 -6.83
CA GLU A 232 -5.63 -29.66 -5.63
C GLU A 232 -5.56 -28.48 -4.65
N GLY A 233 -4.45 -27.73 -4.67
CA GLY A 233 -4.29 -26.49 -3.90
C GLY A 233 -4.57 -25.21 -4.67
N TRP A 234 -5.37 -25.26 -5.74
CA TRP A 234 -5.66 -24.08 -6.57
C TRP A 234 -6.16 -22.88 -5.77
N SER A 235 -7.04 -23.12 -4.79
CA SER A 235 -7.61 -22.05 -3.98
C SER A 235 -6.58 -21.35 -3.07
N THR A 236 -5.37 -21.89 -2.92
CA THR A 236 -4.25 -21.26 -2.22
C THR A 236 -3.37 -20.44 -3.16
N TRP A 237 -2.78 -21.05 -4.19
CA TRP A 237 -1.83 -20.35 -5.06
C TRP A 237 -2.52 -19.29 -5.94
N PHE A 238 -3.82 -19.47 -6.24
CA PHE A 238 -4.60 -18.53 -7.03
C PHE A 238 -4.75 -17.16 -6.35
N ILE A 239 -4.86 -17.14 -5.01
CA ILE A 239 -4.90 -15.90 -4.22
C ILE A 239 -3.68 -15.05 -4.58
N TYR A 240 -2.49 -15.65 -4.48
CA TYR A 240 -1.22 -14.98 -4.70
C TYR A 240 -1.03 -14.56 -6.16
N LEU A 241 -1.44 -15.41 -7.11
CA LEU A 241 -1.41 -15.08 -8.54
C LEU A 241 -2.24 -13.83 -8.86
N ILE A 242 -3.47 -13.75 -8.37
CA ILE A 242 -4.34 -12.58 -8.58
C ILE A 242 -3.76 -11.35 -7.89
N THR A 243 -3.32 -11.46 -6.63
CA THR A 243 -2.74 -10.32 -5.92
C THR A 243 -1.47 -9.78 -6.58
N ALA A 244 -0.57 -10.66 -7.02
CA ALA A 244 0.65 -10.27 -7.73
C ALA A 244 0.33 -9.63 -9.09
N SER A 245 -0.71 -10.11 -9.77
CA SER A 245 -1.18 -9.52 -11.03
C SER A 245 -1.73 -8.11 -10.82
N MET A 246 -2.58 -7.92 -9.81
CA MET A 246 -3.12 -6.60 -9.46
C MET A 246 -2.02 -5.63 -9.01
N GLN A 247 -1.11 -6.09 -8.16
CA GLN A 247 0.06 -5.32 -7.73
C GLN A 247 0.96 -4.96 -8.92
N GLY A 248 1.15 -5.89 -9.86
CA GLY A 248 1.86 -5.68 -11.11
C GLY A 248 1.20 -4.64 -12.01
N SER A 249 -0.13 -4.60 -12.10
CA SER A 249 -0.84 -3.56 -12.85
C SER A 249 -0.60 -2.17 -12.26
N VAL A 250 -0.64 -2.03 -10.93
CA VAL A 250 -0.32 -0.76 -10.26
C VAL A 250 1.13 -0.36 -10.49
N LEU A 251 2.08 -1.30 -10.38
CA LEU A 251 3.49 -1.05 -10.64
C LEU A 251 3.72 -0.59 -12.08
N PHE A 252 3.08 -1.24 -13.05
CA PHE A 252 3.18 -0.89 -14.47
C PHE A 252 2.70 0.53 -14.72
N MET A 253 1.50 0.89 -14.24
CA MET A 253 0.99 2.26 -14.34
C MET A 253 1.92 3.24 -13.64
N GLY A 254 2.47 2.85 -12.49
CA GLY A 254 3.37 3.69 -11.72
C GLY A 254 4.66 4.04 -12.47
N VAL A 255 5.33 3.02 -13.02
CA VAL A 255 6.52 3.21 -13.84
C VAL A 255 6.20 4.01 -15.10
N TYR A 256 5.06 3.74 -15.74
CA TYR A 256 4.63 4.44 -16.94
C TYR A 256 4.43 5.95 -16.69
N TYR A 257 3.69 6.34 -15.65
CA TYR A 257 3.44 7.75 -15.36
C TYR A 257 4.68 8.49 -14.88
N GLU A 258 5.54 7.85 -14.08
CA GLU A 258 6.82 8.42 -13.67
C GLU A 258 7.75 8.66 -14.87
N TYR A 259 7.80 7.71 -15.81
CA TYR A 259 8.55 7.86 -17.05
C TYR A 259 8.01 9.02 -17.91
N MET A 260 6.70 9.10 -18.07
CA MET A 260 6.05 10.17 -18.82
C MET A 260 6.29 11.56 -18.21
N ALA A 261 6.24 11.68 -16.88
CA ALA A 261 6.53 12.93 -16.18
C ALA A 261 7.97 13.41 -16.41
N ARG A 262 8.93 12.48 -16.39
CA ARG A 262 10.35 12.78 -16.65
C ARG A 262 10.62 13.22 -18.09
N GLN A 263 9.93 12.63 -19.07
CA GLN A 263 10.06 13.08 -20.47
C GLN A 263 9.57 14.52 -20.67
N HIS A 264 8.45 14.90 -20.07
CA HIS A 264 7.94 16.27 -20.19
C HIS A 264 8.82 17.29 -19.46
N GLY A 265 9.37 16.95 -18.28
CA GLY A 265 10.33 17.80 -17.58
C GLY A 265 11.69 17.94 -18.30
N GLY A 266 12.13 16.89 -19.00
CA GLY A 266 13.35 16.91 -19.81
C GLY A 266 13.26 17.80 -21.05
N HIS A 267 12.09 17.85 -21.69
CA HIS A 267 11.85 18.74 -22.84
C HIS A 267 11.80 20.23 -22.47
N ALA A 268 11.35 20.58 -21.27
CA ALA A 268 11.39 21.96 -20.78
C ALA A 268 12.84 22.46 -20.59
N ASN A 269 13.72 21.61 -20.06
CA ASN A 269 15.14 21.97 -19.88
C ASN A 269 15.93 22.01 -21.20
N GLY A 270 15.54 21.23 -22.22
CA GLY A 270 16.18 21.26 -23.54
C GLY A 270 15.94 22.55 -24.34
N HIS A 271 14.90 23.31 -24.02
CA HIS A 271 14.64 24.62 -24.63
C HIS A 271 15.39 25.78 -23.97
N LEU A 272 15.93 25.59 -22.76
CA LEU A 272 16.73 26.60 -22.05
C LEU A 272 18.17 26.72 -22.57
N ASP A 273 18.74 25.65 -23.13
CA ASP A 273 20.08 25.68 -23.74
C ASP A 273 20.14 26.42 -25.09
N SER A 274 18.99 26.85 -25.62
CA SER A 274 18.89 27.59 -26.89
C SER A 274 18.66 29.10 -26.71
N ALA A 275 18.55 29.58 -25.47
CA ALA A 275 18.34 31.00 -25.20
C ALA A 275 19.67 31.79 -25.33
N PRO A 276 19.70 32.93 -26.04
CA PRO A 276 20.92 33.72 -26.14
C PRO A 276 21.37 34.20 -24.77
N HIS A 277 22.67 34.11 -24.49
CA HIS A 277 23.26 34.62 -23.24
C HIS A 277 22.92 36.10 -23.04
N SER A 278 22.15 36.39 -22.00
CA SER A 278 21.85 37.75 -21.58
C SER A 278 23.09 38.39 -20.94
N PRO A 279 23.53 39.59 -21.37
CA PRO A 279 24.77 40.20 -20.92
C PRO A 279 24.57 40.96 -19.61
N VAL A 280 24.34 40.26 -18.51
CA VAL A 280 24.40 40.88 -17.17
C VAL A 280 25.10 39.93 -16.20
N GLN A 281 26.42 39.84 -16.35
CA GLN A 281 27.30 39.40 -15.27
C GLN A 281 27.78 40.63 -14.49
N TYR A 282 27.75 40.50 -13.18
CA TYR A 282 28.57 41.12 -12.12
C TYR A 282 27.73 41.75 -11.02
N SER A 283 27.49 40.96 -9.96
CA SER A 283 27.53 41.44 -8.58
C SER A 283 27.56 40.24 -7.63
N SER A 284 28.67 40.09 -6.93
CA SER A 284 28.87 39.14 -5.84
C SER A 284 28.07 39.57 -4.60
N ALA A 285 27.13 38.73 -4.16
CA ALA A 285 26.45 38.88 -2.88
C ALA A 285 26.30 37.52 -2.16
N PRO A 286 26.26 37.50 -0.80
CA PRO A 286 26.62 36.32 -0.01
C PRO A 286 25.53 35.25 0.06
N ARG A 287 25.95 33.98 0.17
CA ARG A 287 25.11 32.78 0.39
C ARG A 287 24.21 32.95 1.61
N ARG A 288 22.89 32.99 1.41
CA ARG A 288 21.89 32.71 2.45
C ARG A 288 21.61 31.18 2.55
N PRO A 289 21.27 30.65 3.73
CA PRO A 289 20.90 29.25 3.90
C PRO A 289 19.58 28.93 3.17
N PRO A 290 19.33 27.65 2.79
CA PRO A 290 18.15 27.30 2.01
C PRO A 290 16.88 27.47 2.85
N PRO A 291 15.88 28.24 2.40
CA PRO A 291 14.56 28.19 2.99
C PRO A 291 13.89 26.88 2.56
N GLY A 292 13.28 26.19 3.53
CA GLY A 292 12.47 25.00 3.30
C GLY A 292 11.36 25.23 2.27
N SER A 293 10.83 24.12 1.77
CA SER A 293 9.80 23.96 0.74
C SER A 293 8.65 24.98 0.83
N ARG A 294 8.87 26.18 0.32
CA ARG A 294 7.79 27.07 -0.11
C ARG A 294 7.53 26.72 -1.56
N THR A 295 6.31 26.25 -1.80
CA THR A 295 5.56 26.35 -3.06
C THR A 295 6.39 26.89 -4.22
N TYR A 296 6.72 26.04 -5.18
CA TYR A 296 7.21 26.46 -6.49
C TYR A 296 6.28 27.57 -6.98
N SER A 297 6.77 28.81 -7.00
CA SER A 297 6.05 29.94 -7.57
C SER A 297 6.19 29.81 -9.08
N GLU A 298 5.25 29.10 -9.71
CA GLU A 298 5.03 29.25 -11.16
C GLU A 298 4.87 30.76 -11.41
N GLY A 299 5.78 31.38 -12.17
CA GLY A 299 5.80 32.82 -12.44
C GLY A 299 7.08 33.57 -12.02
N TRP A 300 7.94 32.98 -11.18
CA TRP A 300 9.21 33.64 -10.80
C TRP A 300 10.16 33.83 -11.99
N GLU A 301 10.08 32.93 -12.97
CA GLU A 301 10.88 32.97 -14.20
C GLU A 301 10.55 34.18 -15.10
N ARG A 302 9.35 34.77 -14.94
CA ARG A 302 8.91 35.98 -15.68
C ARG A 302 9.03 37.27 -14.85
N GLY A 303 9.60 37.22 -13.65
CA GLY A 303 9.71 38.39 -12.76
C GLY A 303 8.39 38.84 -12.12
N LEU A 304 7.30 38.06 -12.27
CA LEU A 304 6.01 38.38 -11.71
C LEU A 304 5.99 38.13 -10.19
N PRO A 305 5.33 39.01 -9.42
CA PRO A 305 5.25 38.87 -7.97
C PRO A 305 4.49 37.60 -7.53
N GLY A 306 4.71 37.20 -6.28
CA GLY A 306 4.02 36.05 -5.66
C GLY A 306 2.52 36.34 -5.43
N PRO A 307 1.72 35.32 -5.06
CA PRO A 307 0.28 35.48 -4.85
C PRO A 307 -0.10 36.53 -3.80
N PHE A 308 -1.30 37.11 -3.93
CA PHE A 308 -1.90 38.11 -3.03
C PHE A 308 -1.19 39.46 -3.05
N THR A 309 -0.87 39.94 -4.25
CA THR A 309 -0.29 41.29 -4.39
C THR A 309 -1.39 42.33 -4.26
N GLY A 310 -1.11 43.44 -3.57
CA GLY A 310 -2.13 44.48 -3.38
C GLY A 310 -2.53 45.22 -4.66
N HIS A 311 -1.72 45.13 -5.73
CA HIS A 311 -1.90 45.85 -7.00
C HIS A 311 -1.35 45.03 -8.19
N PRO A 312 -1.99 43.91 -8.58
CA PRO A 312 -1.50 43.04 -9.64
C PRO A 312 -1.35 43.77 -10.99
N GLU A 313 -2.23 44.74 -11.27
CA GLU A 313 -2.19 45.62 -12.44
C GLU A 313 -0.90 46.45 -12.57
N ARG A 314 -0.15 46.63 -11.48
CA ARG A 314 1.10 47.41 -11.50
C ARG A 314 2.31 46.58 -11.91
N TYR A 315 2.19 45.26 -11.84
CA TYR A 315 3.28 44.32 -12.08
C TYR A 315 3.10 43.50 -13.36
N ALA A 316 1.91 43.55 -13.97
CA ALA A 316 1.65 42.97 -15.28
C ALA A 316 2.14 43.91 -16.38
N GLU A 317 3.02 43.44 -17.25
CA GLU A 317 3.45 44.18 -18.45
C GLU A 317 2.49 43.95 -19.63
N THR A 318 1.83 42.79 -19.65
CA THR A 318 0.81 42.41 -20.64
C THR A 318 -0.51 42.02 -19.98
N GLU A 319 -1.59 42.01 -20.78
CA GLU A 319 -2.92 41.58 -20.31
C GLU A 319 -2.95 40.07 -19.98
N GLU A 320 -2.11 39.28 -20.66
CA GLU A 320 -1.88 37.86 -20.35
C GLU A 320 -1.19 37.69 -18.99
N ASP A 321 -0.22 38.55 -18.64
CA ASP A 321 0.44 38.50 -17.33
C ASP A 321 -0.54 38.80 -16.19
N LEU A 322 -1.45 39.75 -16.40
CA LEU A 322 -2.49 40.08 -15.42
C LEU A 322 -3.44 38.91 -15.19
N HIS A 323 -3.87 38.27 -16.28
CA HIS A 323 -4.71 37.08 -16.23
C HIS A 323 -4.00 35.92 -15.52
N ASP A 324 -2.72 35.68 -15.81
CA ASP A 324 -1.91 34.64 -15.19
C ASP A 324 -1.70 34.87 -13.68
N ILE A 325 -1.57 36.14 -13.25
CA ILE A 325 -1.50 36.49 -11.82
C ILE A 325 -2.84 36.15 -11.14
N GLN A 326 -3.96 36.54 -11.74
CA GLN A 326 -5.31 36.32 -11.19
C GLN A 326 -5.65 34.82 -11.11
N GLU A 327 -5.39 34.04 -12.17
CA GLU A 327 -5.66 32.60 -12.19
C GLU A 327 -4.80 31.84 -11.18
N ARG A 328 -3.59 32.34 -10.88
CA ARG A 328 -2.73 31.77 -9.84
C ARG A 328 -3.26 32.06 -8.44
N GLU A 329 -3.76 33.27 -8.21
CA GLU A 329 -4.41 33.63 -6.95
C GLU A 329 -5.68 32.79 -6.71
N GLU A 330 -6.53 32.61 -7.73
CA GLU A 330 -7.73 31.77 -7.64
C GLU A 330 -7.39 30.30 -7.32
N ARG A 331 -6.43 29.70 -8.02
CA ARG A 331 -5.96 28.33 -7.74
C ARG A 331 -5.36 28.19 -6.34
N ALA A 332 -4.73 29.24 -5.81
CA ALA A 332 -4.20 29.24 -4.45
C ALA A 332 -5.34 29.31 -3.43
N ILE A 333 -6.34 30.18 -3.65
CA ILE A 333 -7.53 30.33 -2.81
C ILE A 333 -8.33 29.00 -2.75
N GLU A 334 -8.51 28.31 -3.88
CA GLU A 334 -9.21 27.02 -3.91
C GLU A 334 -8.52 25.92 -3.11
N ARG A 335 -7.18 25.98 -3.01
CA ARG A 335 -6.37 25.00 -2.28
C ARG A 335 -6.13 25.41 -0.82
N GLU A 336 -6.48 26.63 -0.44
CA GLU A 336 -6.20 27.19 0.88
C GLU A 336 -7.18 26.64 1.91
N SER A 337 -6.64 25.90 2.87
CA SER A 337 -7.42 25.24 3.92
C SER A 337 -7.28 25.94 5.28
N GLN A 338 -6.45 26.98 5.38
CA GLN A 338 -6.31 27.76 6.60
C GLN A 338 -7.64 28.47 6.94
N PRO A 339 -8.07 28.45 8.22
CA PRO A 339 -9.40 28.94 8.63
C PRO A 339 -9.68 30.41 8.26
N LEU A 340 -8.64 31.23 8.18
CA LEU A 340 -8.72 32.65 7.83
C LEU A 340 -8.90 32.87 6.33
N LEU A 341 -8.23 32.08 5.49
CA LEU A 341 -8.08 32.33 4.05
C LEU A 341 -8.89 31.37 3.17
N LYS A 342 -9.54 30.37 3.77
CA LYS A 342 -10.46 29.47 3.06
C LYS A 342 -11.54 30.27 2.32
N PRO A 343 -12.13 29.72 1.24
CA PRO A 343 -13.28 30.32 0.59
C PRO A 343 -14.41 30.62 1.61
N GLY A 344 -14.75 31.91 1.78
CA GLY A 344 -15.72 32.39 2.77
C GLY A 344 -15.16 32.72 4.17
N GLY A 345 -13.84 32.59 4.38
CA GLY A 345 -13.13 33.01 5.59
C GLY A 345 -13.07 34.54 5.78
N ILE A 346 -12.59 34.98 6.94
CA ILE A 346 -12.48 36.41 7.30
C ILE A 346 -11.38 37.12 6.47
N GLY A 347 -10.37 36.40 6.01
CA GLY A 347 -9.30 36.91 5.15
C GLY A 347 -9.56 36.74 3.65
N ASN A 348 -10.77 36.35 3.23
CA ASN A 348 -11.10 36.23 1.81
C ASN A 348 -11.21 37.63 1.16
N PRO A 349 -10.34 38.00 0.21
CA PRO A 349 -10.35 39.33 -0.41
C PRO A 349 -11.64 39.62 -1.22
N HIS A 350 -12.39 38.57 -1.60
CA HIS A 350 -13.67 38.71 -2.32
C HIS A 350 -14.88 38.80 -1.38
N ARG A 351 -14.68 38.82 -0.07
CA ARG A 351 -15.78 39.01 0.89
C ARG A 351 -16.02 40.51 1.08
N THR A 352 -17.06 41.03 0.44
CA THR A 352 -17.56 42.37 0.73
C THR A 352 -18.09 42.43 2.16
N TYR A 353 -17.47 43.26 2.99
CA TYR A 353 -17.99 43.58 4.32
C TYR A 353 -18.93 44.77 4.20
N ASP A 354 -20.24 44.53 4.30
CA ASP A 354 -21.21 45.62 4.45
C ASP A 354 -20.98 46.30 5.80
N ALA A 355 -20.27 47.43 5.77
CA ALA A 355 -19.99 48.25 6.95
C ALA A 355 -21.17 49.15 7.36
N THR A 356 -22.41 48.76 7.07
CA THR A 356 -23.61 49.53 7.43
C THR A 356 -24.64 48.64 8.11
N ALA A 357 -24.39 48.33 9.38
CA ALA A 357 -25.45 48.04 10.33
C ALA A 357 -25.37 49.12 11.41
N GLU A 358 -26.13 50.20 11.20
CA GLU A 358 -26.39 51.21 12.23
C GLU A 358 -27.16 50.60 13.40
N HIS A 359 -26.90 51.17 14.58
CA HIS A 359 -27.41 50.82 15.91
C HIS A 359 -28.93 50.81 16.07
#